data_AF-A0AA44Z592-F1
#
_entry.id   AF-A0AA44Z592-F1
#
_cell.length_a   1.000
_cell.length_b   1.000
_cell.length_c   1.000
_cell.angle_alpha   90.00
_cell.angle_beta   90.00
_cell.angle_gamma   90.00
#
_symmetry.space_group_name_H-M   'P 1'
#
loop_
_entity.id
_entity.type
_entity.pdbx_description
1 polymer ?
#
loop_
_entity_poly.entity_id
_entity_poly.type
_entity_poly.pdbx_seq_one_letter_code
_entity_poly.pdbx_strand_id
1 'polypeptide(L)'
;VVFNPETSKEALEVAETIRSEYVLHVEGTVVERGEGAINDNMATGRIEVQASKVNVLNAAKTTPIIIADDTDASEDVRLKYRYLDLRRPAMFNTFKMRHDVTKTIRNFLDTEEFLEVETPILTKSTPEGARDYLVPSRVHDGEFYALPQSPQLFKQLLMVGGFERYYQVARCFRDEDLRADRQPEFTQIDIEASFLTQEEILDMMERMMTKVMKDAKGVEI
;
A
#
# COMPACT_ATOMS: atom_id res chain seq x y z
N VAL A 1 -8.10 22.51 15.94
CA VAL A 1 -9.51 22.91 16.06
C VAL A 1 -9.71 23.38 17.48
N VAL A 2 -10.32 24.54 17.69
CA VAL A 2 -10.58 25.12 19.00
C VAL A 2 -12.08 25.32 19.16
N PHE A 3 -12.60 24.93 20.32
CA PHE A 3 -14.00 25.14 20.71
C PHE A 3 -14.02 26.24 21.77
N ASN A 4 -14.64 27.38 21.46
CA ASN A 4 -14.77 28.52 22.38
C ASN A 4 -16.27 28.80 22.61
N PRO A 5 -16.73 28.94 23.87
CA PRO A 5 -18.13 29.26 24.17
C PRO A 5 -18.60 30.59 23.55
N GLU A 6 -17.70 31.54 23.26
CA GLU A 6 -18.03 32.79 22.56
C GLU A 6 -18.37 32.56 21.08
N THR A 7 -17.76 31.54 20.46
CA THR A 7 -18.04 31.17 19.06
C THR A 7 -19.30 30.32 18.97
N SER A 8 -19.41 29.26 19.80
CA SER A 8 -20.57 28.38 19.84
C SER A 8 -20.59 27.56 21.12
N LYS A 9 -21.57 27.81 21.99
CA LYS A 9 -21.78 27.03 23.22
C LYS A 9 -22.21 25.60 22.90
N GLU A 10 -23.11 25.43 21.93
CA GLU A 10 -23.59 24.12 21.51
C GLU A 10 -22.46 23.23 20.98
N ALA A 11 -21.54 23.80 20.18
CA ALA A 11 -20.40 23.05 19.67
C ALA A 11 -19.44 22.64 20.80
N LEU A 12 -19.26 23.49 21.82
CA LEU A 12 -18.44 23.17 22.98
C LEU A 12 -19.04 22.02 23.80
N GLU A 13 -20.34 22.05 24.07
CA GLU A 13 -21.04 20.98 24.81
C GLU A 13 -20.89 19.63 24.11
N VAL A 14 -21.03 19.59 22.78
CA VAL A 14 -20.78 18.36 22.01
C VAL A 14 -19.30 17.96 22.10
N ALA A 15 -18.37 18.91 21.99
CA ALA A 15 -16.94 18.65 22.05
C ALA A 15 -16.49 18.01 23.38
N GLU A 16 -17.10 18.38 24.50
CA GLU A 16 -16.82 17.77 25.82
C GLU A 16 -17.16 16.27 25.89
N THR A 17 -18.06 15.79 25.02
CA THR A 17 -18.42 14.36 24.92
C THR A 17 -17.45 13.55 24.05
N ILE A 18 -16.66 14.21 23.20
CA ILE A 18 -15.78 13.56 22.23
C ILE A 18 -14.67 12.79 22.97
N ARG A 19 -14.35 11.60 22.46
CA ARG A 19 -13.22 10.78 22.93
C ARG A 19 -12.29 10.47 21.77
N SER A 20 -11.14 9.88 22.08
CA SER A 20 -10.15 9.47 21.09
C SER A 20 -10.77 8.63 19.97
N GLU A 21 -10.31 8.86 18.75
CA GLU A 21 -10.70 8.10 17.54
C GLU A 21 -12.16 8.23 17.09
N TYR A 22 -12.91 9.20 17.64
CA TYR A 22 -14.23 9.55 17.10
C TYR A 22 -14.09 10.09 15.68
N VAL A 23 -15.05 9.74 14.82
CA VAL A 23 -15.15 10.31 13.48
C VAL A 23 -16.06 11.53 13.56
N LEU A 24 -15.49 12.68 13.23
CA LEU A 24 -16.12 13.99 13.42
C LEU A 24 -16.28 14.73 12.09
N HIS A 25 -17.35 15.50 11.98
CA HIS A 25 -17.49 16.54 10.98
C HIS A 25 -17.47 17.90 11.69
N VAL A 26 -16.51 18.76 11.35
CA VAL A 26 -16.35 20.08 11.98
C VAL A 26 -16.47 21.16 10.92
N GLU A 27 -17.32 22.16 11.20
CA GLU A 27 -17.44 23.39 10.42
C GLU A 27 -16.93 24.56 11.28
N GLY A 28 -16.23 25.51 10.66
CA GLY A 28 -15.65 26.63 11.38
C GLY A 28 -14.84 27.57 10.50
N THR A 29 -14.32 28.64 11.12
CA THR A 29 -13.51 29.66 10.44
C THR A 29 -12.03 29.41 10.70
N VAL A 30 -11.21 29.46 9.64
CA VAL A 30 -9.75 29.39 9.77
C VAL A 30 -9.21 30.73 10.25
N VAL A 31 -8.41 30.71 11.30
CA VAL A 31 -7.77 31.90 11.86
C VAL A 31 -6.28 31.64 12.12
N GLU A 32 -5.49 32.71 12.16
CA GLU A 32 -4.11 32.63 12.61
C GLU A 32 -4.06 32.34 14.11
N ARG A 33 -3.08 31.53 14.53
CA ARG A 33 -2.81 31.32 15.95
C ARG A 33 -2.13 32.56 16.52
N GLY A 34 -2.42 32.86 17.79
CA GLY A 34 -1.65 33.86 18.53
C GLY A 34 -0.16 33.47 18.60
N GLU A 35 0.73 34.46 18.72
CA GLU A 35 2.18 34.28 18.63
C GLU A 35 2.73 33.19 19.57
N GLY A 36 2.15 33.02 20.76
CA GLY A 36 2.54 31.99 21.73
C GLY A 36 1.97 30.58 21.50
N ALA A 37 1.10 30.39 20.52
CA ALA A 37 0.41 29.12 20.24
C ALA A 37 0.83 28.49 18.90
N ILE A 38 1.77 29.10 18.19
CA ILE A 38 2.34 28.59 16.94
C ILE A 38 3.13 27.30 17.23
N ASN A 39 2.93 26.28 16.41
CA ASN A 39 3.65 25.00 16.50
C ASN A 39 4.37 24.69 15.20
N ASP A 40 5.68 24.95 15.13
CA ASP A 40 6.49 24.72 13.93
C ASP A 40 6.70 23.24 13.58
N ASN A 41 6.39 22.31 14.49
CA ASN A 41 6.47 20.86 14.22
C ASN A 41 5.26 20.33 13.42
N MET A 42 4.27 21.17 13.13
CA MET A 42 3.06 20.79 12.41
C MET A 42 2.90 21.65 11.16
N ALA A 43 2.64 21.03 10.00
CA ALA A 43 2.50 21.76 8.73
C ALA A 43 1.42 22.85 8.76
N THR A 44 0.36 22.64 9.56
CA THR A 44 -0.74 23.60 9.78
C THR A 44 -0.60 24.37 11.10
N GLY A 45 0.56 24.36 11.74
CA GLY A 45 0.74 24.84 13.11
C GLY A 45 0.73 26.35 13.32
N ARG A 46 0.63 27.13 12.24
CA ARG A 46 0.43 28.60 12.29
C ARG A 46 -1.04 29.01 12.28
N ILE A 47 -1.94 28.10 11.93
CA ILE A 47 -3.37 28.34 11.83
C ILE A 47 -4.16 27.39 12.72
N GLU A 48 -5.41 27.73 12.99
CA GLU A 48 -6.39 26.86 13.63
C GLU A 48 -7.78 27.10 13.07
N VAL A 49 -8.71 26.22 13.43
CA VAL A 49 -10.12 26.33 13.05
C VAL A 49 -10.89 26.63 14.31
N GLN A 50 -11.52 27.81 14.38
CA GLN A 50 -12.53 28.13 15.40
C GLN A 50 -13.84 27.46 15.00
N ALA A 51 -14.20 26.40 15.72
CA ALA A 51 -15.35 25.57 15.37
C ALA A 51 -16.67 26.29 15.70
N SER A 52 -17.52 26.47 14.69
CA SER A 52 -18.89 26.95 14.85
C SER A 52 -19.88 25.80 15.05
N LYS A 53 -19.57 24.62 14.47
CA LYS A 53 -20.40 23.41 14.56
C LYS A 53 -19.53 22.15 14.54
N VAL A 54 -19.95 21.15 15.29
CA VAL A 54 -19.38 19.80 15.24
C VAL A 54 -20.47 18.76 15.31
N ASN A 55 -20.37 17.74 14.44
CA ASN A 55 -21.23 16.56 14.49
C ASN A 55 -20.36 15.32 14.72
N VAL A 56 -20.76 14.47 15.66
CA VAL A 56 -20.19 13.14 15.81
C VAL A 56 -20.83 12.24 14.74
N LEU A 57 -20.07 11.91 13.70
CA LEU A 57 -20.52 11.01 12.63
C LEU A 57 -20.52 9.57 13.12
N ASN A 58 -19.50 9.19 13.89
CA ASN A 58 -19.40 7.87 14.50
C ASN A 58 -18.59 7.93 15.79
N ALA A 59 -19.17 7.41 16.88
CA ALA A 59 -18.49 7.28 18.16
C ALA A 59 -17.57 6.04 18.15
N ALA A 60 -16.40 6.15 18.78
CA ALA A 60 -15.46 5.04 18.92
C ALA A 60 -15.43 4.52 20.36
N LYS A 61 -15.19 3.21 20.52
CA LYS A 61 -14.75 2.66 21.80
C LYS A 61 -13.26 2.94 21.97
N THR A 62 -12.78 2.92 23.21
CA THR A 62 -11.33 2.96 23.48
C THR A 62 -10.61 1.89 22.67
N THR A 63 -9.60 2.29 21.92
CA THR A 63 -8.87 1.38 21.03
C THR A 63 -7.93 0.46 21.81
N PRO A 64 -7.73 -0.79 21.36
CA PRO A 64 -6.80 -1.73 21.99
C PRO A 64 -5.32 -1.39 21.75
N ILE A 65 -5.04 -0.44 20.84
CA ILE A 65 -3.71 0.09 20.55
C ILE A 65 -3.80 1.62 20.42
N ILE A 66 -2.70 2.31 20.73
CA ILE A 66 -2.57 3.75 20.48
C ILE A 66 -2.30 3.97 18.98
N ILE A 67 -3.01 4.92 18.37
CA ILE A 67 -2.79 5.30 16.97
C ILE A 67 -1.78 6.45 16.92
N ALA A 68 -0.51 6.07 17.04
CA ALA A 68 0.64 6.95 16.90
C ALA A 68 1.83 6.14 16.35
N ASP A 69 2.87 6.82 15.87
CA ASP A 69 4.06 6.15 15.36
C ASP A 69 4.81 5.41 16.48
N ASP A 70 4.99 6.06 17.63
CA ASP A 70 5.46 5.42 18.84
C ASP A 70 4.32 4.65 19.51
N THR A 71 4.48 3.34 19.62
CA THR A 71 3.50 2.45 20.28
C THR A 71 4.21 1.34 21.05
N ASP A 72 3.67 1.00 22.21
CA ASP A 72 4.07 -0.12 23.05
C ASP A 72 3.36 -1.43 22.68
N ALA A 73 2.44 -1.39 21.70
CA ALA A 73 1.69 -2.56 21.26
C ALA A 73 2.61 -3.59 20.56
N SER A 74 2.58 -4.83 21.06
CA SER A 74 3.25 -5.96 20.41
C SER A 74 2.77 -6.16 18.98
N GLU A 75 3.62 -6.75 18.14
CA GLU A 75 3.27 -7.04 16.74
C GLU A 75 2.02 -7.91 16.62
N ASP A 76 1.84 -8.92 17.46
CA ASP A 76 0.65 -9.78 17.45
C ASP A 76 -0.64 -8.99 17.67
N VAL A 77 -0.64 -8.03 18.59
CA VAL A 77 -1.80 -7.17 18.84
C VAL A 77 -2.03 -6.23 17.65
N ARG A 78 -0.97 -5.69 17.06
CA ARG A 78 -1.05 -4.85 15.86
C ARG A 78 -1.60 -5.61 14.66
N LEU A 79 -1.19 -6.86 14.45
CA LEU A 79 -1.72 -7.73 13.38
C LEU A 79 -3.16 -8.13 13.64
N LYS A 80 -3.55 -8.42 14.89
CA LYS A 80 -4.94 -8.70 15.27
C LYS A 80 -5.87 -7.52 14.99
N TYR A 81 -5.40 -6.30 15.26
CA TYR A 81 -6.15 -5.06 15.04
C TYR A 81 -5.57 -4.25 13.88
N ARG A 82 -5.16 -4.92 12.80
CA ARG A 82 -4.43 -4.29 11.68
C ARG A 82 -5.17 -3.10 11.07
N TYR A 83 -6.50 -3.11 11.07
CA TYR A 83 -7.32 -1.99 10.59
C TYR A 83 -7.15 -0.69 11.40
N LEU A 84 -6.73 -0.77 12.68
CA LEU A 84 -6.34 0.39 13.48
C LEU A 84 -4.87 0.74 13.27
N ASP A 85 -4.01 -0.28 13.20
CA ASP A 85 -2.56 -0.09 13.01
C ASP A 85 -2.25 0.60 11.67
N LEU A 86 -3.05 0.31 10.64
CA LEU A 86 -2.98 0.96 9.32
C LEU A 86 -3.31 2.47 9.35
N ARG A 87 -3.92 2.99 10.43
CA ARG A 87 -4.17 4.43 10.60
C ARG A 87 -2.93 5.19 11.07
N ARG A 88 -1.90 4.49 11.56
CA ARG A 88 -0.65 5.13 12.00
C ARG A 88 0.06 5.79 10.81
N PRO A 89 0.59 7.02 10.97
CA PRO A 89 1.30 7.71 9.89
C PRO A 89 2.41 6.89 9.25
N ALA A 90 3.23 6.18 10.04
CA ALA A 90 4.28 5.30 9.54
C ALA A 90 3.74 4.22 8.60
N MET A 91 2.65 3.55 8.98
CA MET A 91 2.02 2.51 8.16
C MET A 91 1.44 3.09 6.88
N PHE A 92 0.69 4.20 6.98
CA PHE A 92 0.16 4.90 5.82
C PHE A 92 1.27 5.29 4.83
N ASN A 93 2.36 5.87 5.33
CA ASN A 93 3.50 6.30 4.52
C ASN A 93 4.19 5.11 3.84
N THR A 94 4.30 3.95 4.49
CA THR A 94 4.80 2.73 3.85
C THR A 94 3.92 2.29 2.68
N PHE A 95 2.59 2.27 2.86
CA PHE A 95 1.67 1.89 1.78
C PHE A 95 1.61 2.93 0.65
N LYS A 96 1.66 4.22 0.99
CA LYS A 96 1.77 5.31 0.01
C LYS A 96 3.04 5.16 -0.82
N MET A 97 4.18 4.91 -0.18
CA MET A 97 5.45 4.68 -0.86
C MET A 97 5.39 3.44 -1.77
N ARG A 98 4.78 2.33 -1.31
CA ARG A 98 4.55 1.16 -2.17
C ARG A 98 3.70 1.52 -3.39
N HIS A 99 2.63 2.31 -3.21
CA HIS A 99 1.80 2.81 -4.32
C HIS A 99 2.64 3.63 -5.31
N ASP A 100 3.39 4.62 -4.82
CA ASP A 100 4.23 5.50 -5.63
C ASP A 100 5.28 4.70 -6.42
N VAL A 101 5.95 3.73 -5.78
CA VAL A 101 6.88 2.80 -6.45
C VAL A 101 6.18 2.04 -7.60
N THR A 102 5.03 1.41 -7.32
CA THR A 102 4.34 0.63 -8.36
C THR A 102 3.82 1.51 -9.50
N LYS A 103 3.38 2.74 -9.20
CA LYS A 103 2.95 3.72 -10.21
C LYS A 103 4.11 4.16 -11.09
N THR A 104 5.26 4.47 -10.49
CA THR A 104 6.46 4.87 -11.24
C THR A 104 6.93 3.75 -12.16
N ILE A 105 6.95 2.51 -11.69
CA ILE A 105 7.35 1.35 -12.52
C ILE A 105 6.39 1.16 -13.68
N ARG A 106 5.07 1.19 -13.44
CA ARG A 106 4.07 1.12 -14.52
C ARG A 106 4.27 2.19 -15.57
N ASN A 107 4.41 3.45 -15.16
CA ASN A 107 4.61 4.57 -16.07
C ASN A 107 5.93 4.47 -16.86
N PHE A 108 6.99 3.98 -16.22
CA PHE A 108 8.28 3.75 -16.89
C PHE A 108 8.14 2.67 -17.97
N LEU A 109 7.57 1.51 -17.62
CA LEU A 109 7.39 0.39 -18.54
C LEU A 109 6.43 0.75 -19.69
N ASP A 110 5.39 1.55 -19.43
CA ASP A 110 4.51 2.11 -20.46
C ASP A 110 5.27 3.00 -21.46
N THR A 111 6.21 3.82 -20.96
CA THR A 111 7.07 4.66 -21.81
C THR A 111 8.06 3.83 -22.64
N GLU A 112 8.50 2.68 -22.11
CA GLU A 112 9.32 1.69 -22.82
C GLU A 112 8.46 0.71 -23.66
N GLU A 113 7.18 1.02 -23.91
CA GLU A 113 6.27 0.26 -24.78
C GLU A 113 5.97 -1.18 -24.30
N PHE A 114 6.15 -1.46 -23.01
CA PHE A 114 5.74 -2.73 -22.42
C PHE A 114 4.22 -2.78 -22.19
N LEU A 115 3.62 -3.93 -22.45
CA LEU A 115 2.20 -4.17 -22.20
C LEU A 115 1.99 -4.88 -20.86
N GLU A 116 1.12 -4.33 -19.99
CA GLU A 116 0.67 -5.03 -18.79
C GLU A 116 -0.33 -6.11 -19.20
N VAL A 117 0.05 -7.39 -19.10
CA VAL A 117 -0.83 -8.51 -19.47
C VAL A 117 -1.10 -9.37 -18.24
N GLU A 118 -2.36 -9.60 -17.93
CA GLU A 118 -2.73 -10.47 -16.82
C GLU A 118 -2.63 -11.94 -17.22
N THR A 119 -1.93 -12.73 -16.38
CA THR A 119 -1.77 -14.17 -16.56
C THR A 119 -2.63 -14.97 -15.56
N PRO A 120 -3.10 -16.18 -15.91
CA PRO A 120 -3.95 -16.98 -15.03
C PRO A 120 -3.29 -17.38 -13.70
N ILE A 121 -4.07 -17.38 -12.62
CA ILE A 121 -3.65 -17.82 -11.27
C ILE A 121 -3.91 -19.32 -11.03
N LEU A 122 -4.91 -19.91 -11.67
CA LEU A 122 -5.16 -21.35 -11.55
C LEU A 122 -4.44 -22.07 -12.69
N THR A 123 -3.25 -22.59 -12.40
CA THR A 123 -2.35 -23.18 -13.39
C THR A 123 -2.20 -24.69 -13.16
N LYS A 124 -1.42 -25.34 -14.02
CA LYS A 124 -0.97 -26.72 -13.80
C LYS A 124 0.28 -26.69 -12.94
N SER A 125 0.37 -27.61 -11.98
CA SER A 125 1.59 -27.77 -11.16
C SER A 125 2.80 -28.16 -12.02
N THR A 126 3.95 -27.57 -11.72
CA THR A 126 5.24 -27.90 -12.34
C THR A 126 6.17 -28.51 -11.28
N PRO A 127 6.63 -29.77 -11.43
CA PRO A 127 7.36 -30.48 -10.36
C PRO A 127 8.76 -29.95 -10.02
N GLU A 128 9.31 -28.99 -10.78
CA GLU A 128 10.73 -28.61 -10.73
C GLU A 128 11.04 -27.46 -9.75
N GLY A 129 10.01 -26.83 -9.16
CA GLY A 129 10.14 -25.64 -8.32
C GLY A 129 9.97 -25.87 -6.81
N ALA A 130 9.58 -24.80 -6.10
CA ALA A 130 9.12 -24.90 -4.72
C ALA A 130 7.82 -25.73 -4.64
N ARG A 131 7.28 -25.95 -3.44
CA ARG A 131 5.95 -26.57 -3.32
C ARG A 131 4.87 -25.57 -3.75
N ASP A 132 3.90 -26.07 -4.52
CA ASP A 132 2.74 -25.31 -4.96
C ASP A 132 1.60 -25.39 -3.94
N TYR A 133 0.86 -24.29 -3.77
CA TYR A 133 -0.47 -24.37 -3.17
C TYR A 133 -1.43 -25.02 -4.16
N LEU A 134 -2.14 -26.05 -3.72
CA LEU A 134 -3.10 -26.77 -4.53
C LEU A 134 -4.54 -26.28 -4.28
N VAL A 135 -5.30 -26.13 -5.36
CA VAL A 135 -6.73 -25.79 -5.32
C VAL A 135 -7.51 -26.94 -5.96
N PRO A 136 -8.31 -27.71 -5.18
CA PRO A 136 -9.06 -28.84 -5.69
C PRO A 136 -10.12 -28.40 -6.72
N SER A 137 -10.23 -29.13 -7.83
CA SER A 137 -11.25 -28.88 -8.84
C SER A 137 -12.58 -29.53 -8.43
N ARG A 138 -13.65 -28.74 -8.40
CA ARG A 138 -15.02 -29.28 -8.20
C ARG A 138 -15.52 -30.05 -9.43
N VAL A 139 -15.05 -29.68 -10.63
CA VAL A 139 -15.57 -30.20 -11.91
C VAL A 139 -14.81 -31.45 -12.35
N HIS A 140 -13.51 -31.49 -12.06
CA HIS A 140 -12.62 -32.58 -12.43
C HIS A 140 -12.20 -33.32 -11.16
N ASP A 141 -12.95 -34.37 -10.80
CA ASP A 141 -12.72 -35.10 -9.55
C ASP A 141 -11.33 -35.76 -9.53
N GLY A 142 -10.62 -35.61 -8.41
CA GLY A 142 -9.23 -36.05 -8.28
C GLY A 142 -8.18 -35.14 -8.93
N GLU A 143 -8.56 -34.05 -9.60
CA GLU A 143 -7.65 -33.09 -10.22
C GLU A 143 -7.53 -31.78 -9.42
N PHE A 144 -6.37 -31.14 -9.53
CA PHE A 144 -6.01 -29.93 -8.79
C PHE A 144 -5.42 -28.88 -9.73
N TYR A 145 -5.74 -27.62 -9.45
CA TYR A 145 -4.95 -26.49 -9.93
C TYR A 145 -3.80 -26.22 -8.95
N ALA A 146 -2.77 -25.53 -9.44
CA ALA A 146 -1.69 -24.98 -8.64
C ALA A 146 -1.72 -23.45 -8.73
N LEU A 147 -1.38 -22.77 -7.63
CA LEU A 147 -1.14 -21.34 -7.63
C LEU A 147 0.31 -21.07 -8.08
N PRO A 148 0.56 -20.11 -9.00
CA PRO A 148 1.86 -19.93 -9.63
C PRO A 148 2.89 -19.32 -8.66
N GLN A 149 4.11 -19.84 -8.73
CA GLN A 149 5.27 -19.26 -8.05
C GLN A 149 5.82 -18.03 -8.76
N SER A 150 5.56 -17.93 -10.06
CA SER A 150 5.76 -16.79 -10.94
C SER A 150 5.02 -17.03 -12.28
N PRO A 151 4.77 -16.00 -13.10
CA PRO A 151 4.23 -16.15 -14.46
C PRO A 151 5.20 -16.73 -15.50
N GLN A 152 6.27 -17.44 -15.09
CA GLN A 152 7.40 -17.83 -15.94
C GLN A 152 7.01 -18.51 -17.25
N LEU A 153 6.08 -19.47 -17.21
CA LEU A 153 5.65 -20.16 -18.43
C LEU A 153 4.83 -19.24 -19.35
N PHE A 154 3.98 -18.39 -18.76
CA PHE A 154 3.10 -17.50 -19.52
C PHE A 154 3.86 -16.38 -20.20
N LYS A 155 4.84 -15.77 -19.54
CA LYS A 155 5.67 -14.72 -20.17
C LYS A 155 6.43 -15.26 -21.38
N GLN A 156 6.92 -16.50 -21.31
CA GLN A 156 7.54 -17.17 -22.46
C GLN A 156 6.54 -17.44 -23.59
N LEU A 157 5.32 -17.91 -23.26
CA LEU A 157 4.25 -18.08 -24.26
C LEU A 157 3.85 -16.76 -24.92
N LEU A 158 3.85 -15.65 -24.18
CA LEU A 158 3.59 -14.31 -24.71
C LEU A 158 4.68 -13.87 -25.70
N MET A 159 5.96 -14.13 -25.39
CA MET A 159 7.06 -13.89 -26.34
C MET A 159 6.86 -14.70 -27.63
N VAL A 160 6.55 -16.00 -27.49
CA VAL A 160 6.24 -16.88 -28.65
C VAL A 160 5.02 -16.38 -29.42
N GLY A 161 4.04 -15.80 -28.73
CA GLY A 161 2.83 -15.22 -29.31
C GLY A 161 3.02 -13.85 -29.97
N GLY A 162 4.22 -13.27 -29.92
CA GLY A 162 4.54 -11.99 -30.56
C GLY A 162 4.29 -10.75 -29.69
N PHE A 163 4.07 -10.91 -28.38
CA PHE A 163 4.00 -9.79 -27.44
C PHE A 163 5.43 -9.37 -27.08
N GLU A 164 6.12 -8.67 -27.97
CA GLU A 164 7.57 -8.42 -27.89
C GLU A 164 8.05 -7.79 -26.55
N ARG A 165 7.19 -7.06 -25.83
CA ARG A 165 7.49 -6.47 -24.52
C ARG A 165 6.31 -6.65 -23.56
N TYR A 166 6.52 -7.44 -22.52
CA TYR A 166 5.52 -7.81 -21.52
C TYR A 166 5.98 -7.45 -20.12
N TYR A 167 5.03 -6.96 -19.31
CA TYR A 167 5.22 -6.92 -17.87
C TYR A 167 3.95 -7.27 -17.11
N GLN A 168 4.09 -7.63 -15.83
CA GLN A 168 2.97 -7.81 -14.91
C GLN A 168 3.40 -7.53 -13.47
N VAL A 169 2.57 -6.80 -12.72
CA VAL A 169 2.65 -6.77 -11.25
C VAL A 169 1.87 -7.96 -10.70
N ALA A 170 2.50 -9.14 -10.69
CA ALA A 170 1.85 -10.42 -10.44
C ALA A 170 1.81 -10.81 -8.95
N ARG A 171 0.70 -11.44 -8.52
CA ARG A 171 0.64 -12.17 -7.24
C ARG A 171 1.21 -13.56 -7.43
N CYS A 172 2.11 -13.94 -6.54
CA CYS A 172 2.86 -15.20 -6.59
C CYS A 172 2.75 -15.91 -5.25
N PHE A 173 2.78 -17.24 -5.28
CA PHE A 173 2.49 -18.10 -4.15
C PHE A 173 3.58 -19.15 -3.98
N ARG A 174 4.02 -19.41 -2.74
CA ARG A 174 5.01 -20.46 -2.43
C ARG A 174 4.64 -21.16 -1.13
N ASP A 175 4.53 -22.49 -1.17
CA ASP A 175 4.26 -23.33 0.00
C ASP A 175 5.57 -23.77 0.70
N GLU A 176 6.30 -22.77 1.20
CA GLU A 176 7.57 -22.93 1.90
C GLU A 176 7.49 -22.45 3.34
N ASP A 177 8.46 -22.90 4.16
CA ASP A 177 8.60 -22.42 5.53
C ASP A 177 8.80 -20.89 5.55
N LEU A 178 8.03 -20.24 6.43
CA LEU A 178 8.07 -18.80 6.60
C LEU A 178 9.41 -18.36 7.21
N ARG A 179 9.88 -17.20 6.76
CA ARG A 179 11.03 -16.47 7.31
C ARG A 179 10.62 -15.02 7.51
N ALA A 180 11.46 -14.25 8.22
CA ALA A 180 11.17 -12.85 8.53
C ALA A 180 10.79 -12.00 7.29
N ASP A 181 11.34 -12.33 6.13
CA ASP A 181 11.15 -11.65 4.84
C ASP A 181 10.37 -12.51 3.81
N ARG A 182 9.87 -13.68 4.20
CA ARG A 182 9.23 -14.64 3.29
C ARG A 182 7.78 -14.89 3.69
N GLN A 183 6.87 -14.35 2.89
CA GLN A 183 5.43 -14.55 3.00
C GLN A 183 4.95 -15.58 1.97
N PRO A 184 3.88 -16.35 2.27
CA PRO A 184 3.40 -17.39 1.36
C PRO A 184 2.77 -16.81 0.09
N GLU A 185 2.26 -15.57 0.19
CA GLU A 185 1.78 -14.77 -0.92
C GLU A 185 2.57 -13.47 -0.99
N PHE A 186 3.13 -13.17 -2.16
CA PHE A 186 3.94 -11.98 -2.39
C PHE A 186 3.67 -11.42 -3.79
N THR A 187 4.20 -10.24 -4.05
CA THR A 187 4.01 -9.53 -5.32
C THR A 187 5.34 -9.42 -6.03
N GLN A 188 5.38 -9.80 -7.30
CA GLN A 188 6.53 -9.66 -8.17
C GLN A 188 6.24 -8.65 -9.27
N ILE A 189 7.30 -8.05 -9.79
CA ILE A 189 7.28 -7.30 -11.04
C ILE A 189 7.96 -8.22 -12.03
N ASP A 190 7.15 -8.89 -12.83
CA ASP A 190 7.61 -9.83 -13.84
C ASP A 190 7.72 -9.10 -15.17
N ILE A 191 8.86 -9.21 -15.84
CA ILE A 191 9.19 -8.50 -17.08
C ILE A 191 9.82 -9.51 -18.03
N GLU A 192 9.43 -9.47 -19.29
CA GLU A 192 9.99 -10.28 -20.37
C GLU A 192 9.99 -9.47 -21.68
N ALA A 193 11.05 -9.59 -22.47
CA ALA A 193 11.16 -8.92 -23.75
C ALA A 193 11.83 -9.83 -24.80
N SER A 194 11.38 -9.72 -26.05
CA SER A 194 11.96 -10.40 -27.20
C SER A 194 13.03 -9.54 -27.86
N PHE A 195 14.05 -10.20 -28.42
CA PHE A 195 15.11 -9.56 -29.23
C PHE A 195 15.95 -8.49 -28.52
N LEU A 196 15.92 -8.45 -27.18
CA LEU A 196 16.84 -7.65 -26.38
C LEU A 196 18.04 -8.49 -25.92
N THR A 197 19.21 -7.88 -25.93
CA THR A 197 20.42 -8.41 -25.32
C THR A 197 20.39 -8.24 -23.80
N GLN A 198 21.27 -8.96 -23.11
CA GLN A 198 21.43 -8.81 -21.66
C GLN A 198 21.80 -7.38 -21.26
N GLU A 199 22.67 -6.70 -22.03
CA GLU A 199 23.13 -5.34 -21.73
C GLU A 199 21.98 -4.32 -21.83
N GLU A 200 21.13 -4.45 -22.85
CA GLU A 200 19.95 -3.58 -23.02
C GLU A 200 18.93 -3.75 -21.89
N ILE A 201 18.69 -4.99 -21.44
CA ILE A 201 17.80 -5.26 -20.30
C ILE A 201 18.37 -4.66 -19.01
N LEU A 202 19.68 -4.82 -18.76
CA LEU A 202 20.32 -4.28 -17.56
C LEU A 202 20.27 -2.75 -17.54
N ASP A 203 20.59 -2.09 -18.65
CA ASP A 203 20.49 -0.62 -18.77
C ASP A 203 19.06 -0.13 -18.49
N MET A 204 18.06 -0.77 -19.09
CA MET A 204 16.66 -0.42 -18.85
C MET A 204 16.25 -0.57 -17.38
N MET A 205 16.67 -1.67 -16.73
CA MET A 205 16.38 -1.92 -15.32
C MET A 205 17.07 -0.89 -14.42
N GLU A 206 18.32 -0.51 -14.72
CA GLU A 206 19.04 0.54 -13.99
C GLU A 206 18.32 1.89 -14.11
N ARG A 207 17.95 2.31 -15.33
CA ARG A 207 17.17 3.53 -15.56
C ARG A 207 15.84 3.52 -14.80
N MET A 208 15.15 2.38 -14.79
CA MET A 208 13.90 2.19 -14.04
C MET A 208 14.13 2.38 -12.54
N MET A 209 15.15 1.73 -11.98
CA MET A 209 15.45 1.80 -10.55
C MET A 209 15.90 3.20 -10.11
N THR A 210 16.71 3.89 -10.91
CA THR A 210 17.08 5.29 -10.65
C THR A 210 15.85 6.18 -10.62
N LYS A 211 14.92 6.01 -11.59
CA LYS A 211 13.66 6.75 -11.60
C LYS A 211 12.79 6.47 -10.38
N VAL A 212 12.68 5.20 -9.96
CA VAL A 212 11.94 4.81 -8.76
C VAL A 212 12.53 5.46 -7.49
N MET A 213 13.85 5.47 -7.34
CA MET A 213 14.52 6.10 -6.19
C MET A 213 14.28 7.61 -6.16
N LYS A 214 14.35 8.27 -7.31
CA LYS A 214 14.05 9.69 -7.43
C LYS A 214 12.59 9.99 -7.10
N ASP A 215 11.65 9.29 -7.73
CA ASP A 215 10.21 9.60 -7.61
C ASP A 215 9.63 9.21 -6.24
N ALA A 216 10.03 8.07 -5.68
CA ALA A 216 9.46 7.54 -4.43
C ALA A 216 10.21 7.99 -3.16
N LYS A 217 11.50 8.34 -3.27
CA LYS A 217 12.35 8.73 -2.12
C LYS A 217 13.00 10.11 -2.25
N GLY A 218 12.95 10.74 -3.41
CA GLY A 218 13.64 12.01 -3.64
C GLY A 218 15.17 11.88 -3.64
N VAL A 219 15.69 10.67 -3.88
CA VAL A 219 17.14 10.38 -3.89
C VAL A 219 17.62 10.33 -5.33
N GLU A 220 18.61 11.15 -5.68
CA GLU A 220 19.33 11.06 -6.96
C GLU A 220 20.54 10.15 -6.80
N ILE A 221 20.67 9.16 -7.70
CA ILE A 221 21.73 8.15 -7.74
C ILE A 221 22.27 8.09 -9.16
#